data_AF-A0A6J7ZR38-F1
#
_entry.id   AF-A0A6J7ZR38-F1
#
_cell.length_a   1.000
_cell.length_b   1.000
_cell.length_c   1.000
_cell.angle_alpha   90.00
_cell.angle_beta   90.00
_cell.angle_gamma   90.00
#
_symmetry.space_group_name_H-M   'P 1'
#
loop_
_entity.id
_entity.type
_entity.pdbx_description
1 polymer ?
#
loop_
_entity_poly.entity_id
_entity_poly.type
_entity_poly.pdbx_seq_one_letter_code
_entity_poly.pdbx_strand_id
1 'polypeptide(L)'
;MLNNFGKFLIVSIIPLIELIGNSTSVLAQSTAVPMRLQHGEGIYTMTVPDRDTTRAAYGGKLRLYDVHIAKMFEVTYYDCNNQGSSRTWLYYAGNGQINMGEFFISCDLANRMANRYGLGQPESTVIEYSQEEAGPPIPRTRSIPILDITGSKVDSWIDFVQGFKPVR
;
A
#
# COMPACT_ATOMS: atom_id res chain seq x y z
N MET A 1 -31.32 54.55 -58.96
CA MET A 1 -31.85 53.19 -58.72
C MET A 1 -30.69 52.32 -58.26
N LEU A 2 -30.80 51.73 -57.05
CA LEU A 2 -30.05 50.59 -56.44
C LEU A 2 -28.51 50.55 -56.68
N ASN A 3 -27.58 50.33 -55.75
CA ASN A 3 -27.44 49.81 -54.38
C ASN A 3 -26.05 50.35 -53.92
N ASN A 4 -25.56 50.30 -52.69
CA ASN A 4 -25.53 49.15 -51.81
C ASN A 4 -25.01 49.60 -50.43
N PHE A 5 -25.62 49.02 -49.40
CA PHE A 5 -25.22 49.13 -48.00
C PHE A 5 -23.83 48.53 -47.79
N GLY A 6 -23.05 49.14 -46.90
CA GLY A 6 -21.89 48.46 -46.36
C GLY A 6 -21.18 49.34 -45.34
N LYS A 7 -21.49 49.14 -44.06
CA LYS A 7 -20.50 49.29 -42.98
C LYS A 7 -21.04 48.93 -41.58
N PHE A 8 -20.17 48.20 -40.86
CA PHE A 8 -20.10 47.93 -39.42
C PHE A 8 -21.01 46.82 -38.83
N LEU A 9 -20.50 45.58 -38.93
CA LEU A 9 -20.65 44.60 -37.85
C LEU A 9 -19.45 44.75 -36.90
N ILE A 10 -19.71 45.17 -35.67
CA ILE A 10 -18.74 45.16 -34.57
C ILE A 10 -18.64 43.71 -34.09
N VAL A 11 -17.55 43.04 -34.45
CA VAL A 11 -17.21 41.73 -33.86
C VAL A 11 -16.65 42.00 -32.47
N SER A 12 -17.48 41.76 -31.45
CA SER A 12 -17.05 41.80 -30.05
C SER A 12 -16.14 40.59 -29.78
N ILE A 13 -14.84 40.86 -29.65
CA ILE A 13 -13.85 39.86 -29.29
C ILE A 13 -13.95 39.69 -27.77
N ILE A 14 -14.67 38.65 -27.33
CA ILE A 14 -14.65 38.21 -25.94
C ILE A 14 -13.36 37.40 -25.76
N PRO A 15 -12.39 37.85 -24.93
CA PRO A 15 -11.25 37.00 -24.61
C PRO A 15 -11.75 35.78 -23.82
N LEU A 16 -11.55 34.59 -24.40
CA LEU A 16 -11.74 33.30 -23.76
C LEU A 16 -10.71 33.21 -22.63
N ILE A 17 -11.14 33.48 -21.40
CA ILE A 17 -10.33 33.23 -20.21
C ILE A 17 -10.30 31.71 -20.02
N GLU A 18 -9.20 31.08 -20.42
CA GLU A 18 -8.89 29.71 -20.04
C GLU A 18 -8.63 29.70 -18.52
N LEU A 19 -9.65 29.31 -17.76
CA LEU A 19 -9.48 28.84 -16.39
C LEU A 19 -8.71 27.52 -16.44
N ILE A 20 -7.37 27.61 -16.48
CA ILE A 20 -6.51 26.50 -16.09
C ILE A 20 -6.68 26.38 -14.57
N GLY A 21 -7.75 25.70 -14.17
CA GLY A 21 -7.86 25.14 -12.85
C GLY A 21 -6.71 24.16 -12.70
N ASN A 22 -5.63 24.62 -12.07
CA ASN A 22 -4.56 23.76 -11.58
C ASN A 22 -5.21 22.70 -10.70
N SER A 23 -5.50 21.55 -11.29
CA SER A 23 -5.86 20.35 -10.58
C SER A 23 -4.57 19.86 -9.92
N THR A 24 -4.14 20.51 -8.85
CA THR A 24 -3.22 19.92 -7.89
C THR A 24 -3.99 18.82 -7.14
N SER A 25 -4.35 17.77 -7.88
CA SER A 25 -4.60 16.46 -7.30
C SER A 25 -3.25 15.81 -7.06
N VAL A 26 -2.46 16.40 -6.16
CA VAL A 26 -1.52 15.57 -5.41
C VAL A 26 -2.37 14.86 -4.37
N LEU A 27 -3.15 13.88 -4.84
CA LEU A 27 -3.63 12.82 -3.98
C LEU A 27 -2.34 12.23 -3.40
N ALA A 28 -2.16 12.34 -2.09
CA ALA A 28 -1.12 11.62 -1.37
C ALA A 28 -1.16 10.17 -1.87
N GLN A 29 -0.17 9.83 -2.69
CA GLN A 29 -0.23 8.68 -3.57
C GLN A 29 -0.12 7.46 -2.68
N SER A 30 -1.24 6.80 -2.42
CA SER A 30 -1.26 5.59 -1.62
C SER A 30 -0.27 4.61 -2.23
N THR A 31 0.62 4.10 -1.38
CA THR A 31 1.54 3.01 -1.70
C THR A 31 0.88 1.65 -1.49
N ALA A 32 -0.45 1.59 -1.34
CA ALA A 32 -1.14 0.33 -1.19
C ALA A 32 -1.08 -0.48 -2.50
N VAL A 33 -0.36 -1.59 -2.48
CA VAL A 33 -0.44 -2.61 -3.53
C VAL A 33 -1.60 -3.56 -3.26
N PRO A 34 -2.24 -4.13 -4.30
CA PRO A 34 -3.37 -5.05 -4.12
C PRO A 34 -3.00 -6.25 -3.24
N MET A 35 -3.75 -6.44 -2.15
CA MET A 35 -3.62 -7.57 -1.25
C MET A 35 -4.90 -7.78 -0.46
N ARG A 36 -5.13 -9.02 -0.02
CA ARG A 36 -6.17 -9.38 0.93
C ARG A 36 -5.52 -9.85 2.22
N LEU A 37 -5.89 -9.21 3.33
CA LEU A 37 -5.40 -9.55 4.67
C LEU A 37 -6.52 -10.17 5.48
N GLN A 38 -6.22 -11.32 6.08
CA GLN A 38 -7.13 -12.04 6.96
C GLN A 38 -6.42 -12.34 8.28
N HIS A 39 -7.17 -12.40 9.37
CA HIS A 39 -6.65 -12.76 10.69
C HIS A 39 -7.61 -13.71 11.39
N GLY A 40 -7.10 -14.85 11.86
CA GLY A 40 -7.87 -15.85 12.60
C GLY A 40 -6.93 -16.75 13.40
N GLU A 41 -7.37 -17.20 14.57
CA GLU A 41 -6.59 -18.11 15.44
C GLU A 41 -5.16 -17.62 15.74
N GLY A 42 -4.96 -16.30 15.79
CA GLY A 42 -3.65 -15.68 16.04
C GLY A 42 -2.69 -15.65 14.84
N ILE A 43 -3.14 -16.04 13.65
CA ILE A 43 -2.36 -16.09 12.42
C ILE A 43 -2.92 -15.07 11.43
N TYR A 44 -2.01 -14.31 10.80
CA TYR A 44 -2.34 -13.50 9.65
C TYR A 44 -2.13 -14.28 8.36
N THR A 45 -3.04 -14.11 7.41
CA THR A 45 -2.87 -14.59 6.03
C THR A 45 -2.87 -13.39 5.11
N MET A 46 -1.81 -13.25 4.31
CA MET A 46 -1.74 -12.30 3.22
C MET A 46 -1.82 -13.04 1.88
N THR A 47 -2.82 -12.70 1.09
CA THR A 47 -2.98 -13.22 -0.27
C THR A 47 -2.87 -12.08 -1.27
N VAL A 48 -1.94 -12.19 -2.23
CA VAL A 48 -1.74 -11.19 -3.28
C VAL A 48 -2.11 -11.77 -4.66
N PRO A 49 -2.66 -10.95 -5.58
CA PRO A 49 -3.06 -11.44 -6.89
C PRO A 49 -1.86 -11.69 -7.82
N ASP A 50 -0.76 -10.98 -7.62
CA ASP A 50 0.45 -11.09 -8.42
C ASP A 50 1.09 -12.47 -8.30
N ARG A 51 1.33 -13.11 -9.46
CA ARG A 51 2.14 -14.35 -9.53
C ARG A 51 3.64 -14.05 -9.54
N ASP A 52 4.04 -13.03 -10.30
CA ASP A 52 5.42 -12.56 -10.34
C ASP A 52 5.59 -11.43 -9.32
N THR A 53 6.05 -11.80 -8.12
CA THR A 53 6.35 -10.85 -7.06
C THR A 53 7.75 -10.24 -7.18
N THR A 54 8.51 -10.62 -8.22
CA THR A 54 9.86 -10.07 -8.48
C THR A 54 9.81 -8.80 -9.33
N ARG A 55 8.68 -8.52 -9.98
CA ARG A 55 8.47 -7.27 -10.72
C ARG A 55 8.57 -6.04 -9.83
N ALA A 56 9.01 -4.93 -10.42
CA ALA A 56 9.16 -3.65 -9.73
C ALA A 56 7.83 -3.16 -9.15
N ALA A 57 7.88 -2.68 -7.92
CA ALA A 57 6.87 -1.87 -7.27
C ALA A 57 7.14 -0.38 -7.56
N TYR A 58 6.09 0.38 -7.87
CA TYR A 58 6.12 1.82 -8.10
C TYR A 58 7.13 2.31 -9.16
N GLY A 59 7.60 1.43 -10.05
CA GLY A 59 8.64 1.74 -11.04
C GLY A 59 10.06 1.92 -10.48
N GLY A 60 10.29 1.54 -9.22
CA GLY A 60 11.58 1.66 -8.54
C GLY A 60 12.34 0.34 -8.39
N LYS A 61 13.34 0.34 -7.50
CA LYS A 61 14.15 -0.84 -7.17
C LYS A 61 13.43 -1.88 -6.33
N LEU A 62 12.46 -1.46 -5.52
CA LEU A 62 11.67 -2.37 -4.69
C LEU A 62 10.89 -3.31 -5.60
N ARG A 63 10.87 -4.59 -5.28
CA ARG A 63 9.98 -5.57 -5.89
C ARG A 63 8.67 -5.58 -5.11
N LEU A 64 7.60 -6.09 -5.73
CA LEU A 64 6.34 -6.32 -4.99
C LEU A 64 6.56 -7.16 -3.73
N TYR A 65 7.40 -8.19 -3.80
CA TYR A 65 7.77 -8.99 -2.65
C TYR A 65 8.31 -8.15 -1.47
N ASP A 66 9.16 -7.15 -1.75
CA ASP A 66 9.76 -6.32 -0.70
C ASP A 66 8.71 -5.42 -0.02
N VAL A 67 7.70 -4.97 -0.77
CA VAL A 67 6.54 -4.21 -0.25
C VAL A 67 5.61 -5.10 0.57
N HIS A 68 5.35 -6.32 0.13
CA HIS A 68 4.52 -7.27 0.86
C HIS A 68 5.12 -7.60 2.23
N ILE A 69 6.43 -7.86 2.28
CA ILE A 69 7.14 -8.06 3.55
C ILE A 69 7.03 -6.80 4.42
N ALA A 70 7.17 -5.59 3.84
CA ALA A 70 7.02 -4.34 4.60
C ALA A 70 5.64 -4.26 5.26
N LYS A 71 4.56 -4.61 4.54
CA LYS A 71 3.21 -4.61 5.12
C LYS A 71 3.07 -5.58 6.29
N MET A 72 3.69 -6.75 6.25
CA MET A 72 3.69 -7.67 7.40
C MET A 72 4.31 -7.02 8.65
N PHE A 73 5.44 -6.31 8.47
CA PHE A 73 6.10 -5.56 9.53
C PHE A 73 5.25 -4.40 10.06
N GLU A 74 4.63 -3.63 9.18
CA GLU A 74 3.75 -2.50 9.53
C GLU A 74 2.55 -2.95 10.36
N VAL A 75 1.85 -4.01 9.92
CA VAL A 75 0.71 -4.57 10.64
C VAL A 75 1.17 -5.17 11.97
N THR A 76 2.28 -5.91 12.00
CA THR A 76 2.80 -6.48 13.24
C THR A 76 3.21 -5.39 14.23
N TYR A 77 3.87 -4.33 13.78
CA TYR A 77 4.21 -3.17 14.60
C TYR A 77 2.96 -2.50 15.18
N TYR A 78 1.95 -2.26 14.34
CA TYR A 78 0.68 -1.69 14.77
C TYR A 78 0.04 -2.53 15.88
N ASP A 79 -0.04 -3.85 15.69
CA ASP A 79 -0.62 -4.75 16.68
C ASP A 79 0.17 -4.75 18.00
N CYS A 80 1.50 -4.85 17.95
CA CYS A 80 2.35 -4.83 19.14
C CYS A 80 2.18 -3.54 19.98
N ASN A 81 1.87 -2.41 19.34
CA ASN A 81 1.61 -1.14 20.02
C ASN A 81 0.16 -0.94 20.46
N ASN A 82 -0.75 -1.85 20.06
CA ASN A 82 -2.17 -1.83 20.45
C ASN A 82 -2.55 -3.04 21.32
N GLN A 83 -1.66 -3.43 22.24
CA GLN A 83 -1.83 -4.57 23.16
C GLN A 83 -1.88 -5.94 22.47
N GLY A 84 -1.43 -6.02 21.22
CA GLY A 84 -1.23 -7.26 20.50
C GLY A 84 0.08 -7.95 20.89
N SER A 85 0.46 -8.94 20.10
CA SER A 85 1.64 -9.77 20.31
C SER A 85 2.36 -10.01 18.99
N SER A 86 3.48 -10.71 19.03
CA SER A 86 4.18 -11.21 17.84
C SER A 86 3.22 -11.90 16.87
N ARG A 87 3.53 -11.88 15.58
CA ARG A 87 2.65 -12.39 14.53
C ARG A 87 3.29 -13.47 13.70
N THR A 88 2.52 -14.52 13.47
CA THR A 88 2.76 -15.49 12.41
C THR A 88 1.98 -15.07 11.18
N TRP A 89 2.62 -15.18 10.03
CA TRP A 89 2.09 -14.80 8.72
C TRP A 89 2.16 -15.97 7.76
N LEU A 90 1.06 -16.28 7.10
CA LEU A 90 1.04 -17.13 5.92
C LEU A 90 0.97 -16.22 4.68
N TYR A 91 1.91 -16.39 3.76
CA TYR A 91 1.98 -15.57 2.56
C TYR A 91 1.70 -16.39 1.31
N TYR A 92 0.69 -15.96 0.54
CA TYR A 92 0.36 -16.57 -0.74
C TYR A 92 0.36 -15.56 -1.89
N ALA A 93 0.94 -15.98 -3.02
CA ALA A 93 0.93 -15.26 -4.28
C ALA A 93 0.01 -15.93 -5.32
N GLY A 94 -0.30 -15.21 -6.41
CA GLY A 94 -1.14 -15.73 -7.48
C GLY A 94 -2.55 -16.10 -7.04
N ASN A 95 -3.20 -15.28 -6.21
CA ASN A 95 -4.53 -15.53 -5.63
C ASN A 95 -4.60 -16.83 -4.80
N GLY A 96 -3.56 -17.12 -4.01
CA GLY A 96 -3.54 -18.30 -3.14
C GLY A 96 -2.87 -19.53 -3.74
N GLN A 97 -2.50 -19.49 -5.03
CA GLN A 97 -1.98 -20.65 -5.75
C GLN A 97 -0.50 -20.95 -5.48
N ILE A 98 0.25 -19.97 -4.97
CA ILE A 98 1.69 -20.08 -4.72
C ILE A 98 1.92 -19.82 -3.24
N ASN A 99 2.33 -20.85 -2.50
CA ASN A 99 2.76 -20.69 -1.11
C ASN A 99 4.15 -20.05 -1.08
N MET A 100 4.24 -18.86 -0.47
CA MET A 100 5.48 -18.09 -0.32
C MET A 100 6.17 -18.34 1.03
N GLY A 101 5.51 -19.09 1.92
CA GLY A 101 6.04 -19.53 3.21
C GLY A 101 5.29 -18.97 4.42
N GLU A 102 5.62 -19.54 5.58
CA GLU A 102 5.23 -19.03 6.90
C GLU A 102 6.32 -18.10 7.43
N PHE A 103 5.97 -16.92 7.93
CA PHE A 103 6.91 -15.97 8.52
C PHE A 103 6.54 -15.69 9.96
N PHE A 104 7.55 -15.48 10.81
CA PHE A 104 7.35 -15.04 12.19
C PHE A 104 8.00 -13.68 12.41
N ILE A 105 7.23 -12.72 12.91
CA ILE A 105 7.70 -11.37 13.23
C ILE A 105 7.42 -11.13 14.72
N SER A 106 8.51 -11.01 15.50
CA SER A 106 8.40 -10.64 16.90
C SER A 106 8.12 -9.15 17.07
N CYS A 107 7.50 -8.77 18.19
CA CYS A 107 7.33 -7.34 18.52
C CYS A 107 8.66 -6.60 18.60
N ASP A 108 9.70 -7.21 19.17
CA ASP A 108 11.03 -6.59 19.22
C ASP A 108 11.59 -6.34 17.81
N LEU A 109 11.43 -7.30 16.89
CA LEU A 109 11.87 -7.13 15.52
C LEU A 109 11.05 -6.02 14.82
N ALA A 110 9.72 -6.04 14.95
CA ALA A 110 8.86 -5.03 14.34
C ALA A 110 9.19 -3.61 14.83
N ASN A 111 9.36 -3.43 16.13
CA ASN A 111 9.75 -2.14 16.73
C ASN A 111 11.15 -1.71 16.27
N ARG A 112 12.12 -2.63 16.16
CA ARG A 112 13.44 -2.30 15.61
C ARG A 112 13.37 -1.83 14.16
N MET A 113 12.55 -2.46 13.33
CA MET A 113 12.39 -2.05 11.93
C MET A 113 11.70 -0.68 11.84
N ALA A 114 10.64 -0.45 12.62
CA ALA A 114 10.01 0.87 12.70
C ALA A 114 10.99 1.96 13.15
N ASN A 115 11.83 1.70 14.15
CA ASN A 115 12.85 2.65 14.60
C ASN A 115 13.95 2.89 13.56
N ARG A 116 14.38 1.85 12.83
CA ARG A 116 15.45 1.94 11.83
C ARG A 116 15.02 2.68 10.57
N TYR A 117 13.83 2.37 10.06
CA TYR A 117 13.34 2.95 8.80
C TYR A 117 12.48 4.19 9.03
N GLY A 118 11.96 4.39 10.24
CA GLY A 118 10.98 5.44 10.52
C GLY A 118 9.59 5.05 10.03
N LEU A 119 8.60 5.84 10.43
CA LEU A 119 7.21 5.67 10.04
C LEU A 119 6.74 6.85 9.19
N GLY A 120 6.09 6.54 8.08
CA GLY A 120 5.43 7.48 7.20
C GLY A 120 3.97 7.72 7.58
N GLN A 121 3.22 8.34 6.66
CA GLN A 121 1.79 8.58 6.85
C GLN A 121 1.02 7.26 6.94
N PRO A 122 0.08 7.10 7.88
CA PRO A 122 -0.75 5.91 7.95
C PRO A 122 -1.59 5.67 6.71
N GLU A 123 -1.68 4.40 6.32
CA GLU A 123 -2.55 3.92 5.26
C GLU A 123 -3.77 3.18 5.82
N SER A 124 -4.91 3.39 5.17
CA SER A 124 -6.13 2.64 5.44
C SER A 124 -5.97 1.19 5.00
N THR A 125 -5.90 0.28 5.96
CA THR A 125 -5.69 -1.14 5.75
C THR A 125 -6.93 -1.92 6.20
N VAL A 126 -7.54 -2.68 5.30
CA VAL A 126 -8.66 -3.57 5.63
C VAL A 126 -8.13 -4.93 6.03
N ILE A 127 -8.54 -5.43 7.19
CA ILE A 127 -8.22 -6.77 7.68
C ILE A 127 -9.55 -7.50 7.95
N GLU A 128 -9.71 -8.69 7.37
CA GLU A 128 -10.86 -9.55 7.61
C GLU A 128 -10.60 -10.44 8.84
N TYR A 129 -11.36 -10.24 9.91
CA TYR A 129 -11.22 -11.02 11.15
C TYR A 129 -12.16 -12.22 11.10
N SER A 130 -11.61 -13.43 11.25
CA SER A 130 -12.39 -14.65 11.38
C SER A 130 -13.35 -14.56 12.56
N GLN A 131 -14.57 -15.05 12.37
CA GLN A 131 -15.54 -15.26 13.43
C GLN A 131 -15.65 -16.76 13.79
N GLU A 132 -14.75 -17.60 13.25
CA GLU A 132 -14.76 -19.05 13.43
C GLU A 132 -16.16 -19.63 13.13
N GLU A 133 -16.75 -20.39 14.06
CA GLU A 133 -18.09 -20.95 13.92
C GLU A 133 -19.22 -19.92 14.08
N ALA A 134 -18.92 -18.72 14.60
CA ALA A 134 -19.93 -17.69 14.88
C ALA A 134 -20.42 -16.94 13.63
N GLY A 135 -19.77 -17.09 12.47
CA GLY A 135 -20.25 -16.53 11.22
C GLY A 135 -19.16 -16.17 10.20
N PRO A 136 -19.51 -15.38 9.17
CA PRO A 136 -18.55 -14.96 8.15
C PRO A 136 -17.49 -14.00 8.73
N PRO A 137 -16.30 -13.90 8.11
CA PRO A 137 -15.29 -12.93 8.52
C PRO A 137 -15.80 -11.48 8.48
N ILE A 138 -15.41 -10.68 9.47
CA ILE A 138 -15.80 -9.27 9.59
C ILE A 138 -14.63 -8.38 9.14
N PRO A 139 -14.80 -7.56 8.07
CA PRO A 139 -13.77 -6.60 7.68
C PRO A 139 -13.70 -5.47 8.69
N ARG A 140 -12.49 -5.10 9.09
CA ARG A 140 -12.23 -3.89 9.89
C ARG A 140 -11.12 -3.08 9.24
N THR A 141 -11.38 -1.80 9.07
CA THR A 141 -10.39 -0.84 8.61
C THR A 141 -9.52 -0.38 9.78
N ARG A 142 -8.21 -0.33 9.55
CA ARG A 142 -7.19 0.15 10.49
C ARG A 142 -6.35 1.22 9.81
N SER A 143 -5.98 2.24 10.58
CA SER A 143 -5.03 3.25 10.14
C SER A 143 -3.64 2.79 10.57
N ILE A 144 -2.88 2.19 9.65
CA ILE A 144 -1.60 1.53 9.94
C ILE A 144 -0.47 2.39 9.40
N PRO A 145 0.48 2.86 10.24
CA PRO A 145 1.64 3.61 9.77
C PRO A 145 2.50 2.73 8.85
N ILE A 146 2.93 3.30 7.72
CA ILE A 146 3.82 2.61 6.78
C ILE A 146 5.28 2.80 7.15
N LEU A 147 6.15 1.87 6.80
CA LEU A 147 7.59 2.08 6.93
C LEU A 147 8.06 3.12 5.90
N ASP A 148 8.85 4.09 6.34
CA ASP A 148 9.46 5.09 5.44
C ASP A 148 10.68 4.49 4.71
N ILE A 149 10.42 3.63 3.72
CA ILE A 149 11.44 2.97 2.90
C ILE A 149 11.67 3.80 1.63
N THR A 150 12.25 4.99 1.80
CA THR A 150 12.51 5.93 0.71
C THR A 150 13.99 6.33 0.62
N GLY A 151 14.39 6.88 -0.52
CA GLY A 151 15.74 7.41 -0.75
C GLY A 151 16.85 6.38 -0.47
N SER A 152 17.81 6.76 0.38
CA SER A 152 18.96 5.92 0.75
C SER A 152 18.59 4.67 1.57
N LYS A 153 17.36 4.57 2.09
CA LYS A 153 16.92 3.41 2.88
C LYS A 153 16.53 2.21 2.02
N VAL A 154 16.22 2.42 0.74
CA VAL A 154 15.72 1.38 -0.18
C VAL A 154 16.66 0.19 -0.29
N ASP A 155 17.94 0.41 -0.59
CA ASP A 155 18.91 -0.68 -0.77
C ASP A 155 19.08 -1.47 0.53
N SER A 156 19.12 -0.78 1.69
CA SER A 156 19.22 -1.45 2.99
C SER A 156 17.99 -2.29 3.36
N TRP A 157 16.80 -1.91 2.89
CA TRP A 157 15.58 -2.70 3.08
C TRP A 157 15.62 -3.97 2.22
N ILE A 158 16.05 -3.84 0.96
CA ILE A 158 16.22 -4.97 0.05
C ILE A 158 17.18 -6.00 0.65
N ASP A 159 18.32 -5.55 1.17
CA ASP A 159 19.31 -6.43 1.81
C ASP A 159 18.73 -7.16 3.03
N PHE A 160 17.94 -6.46 3.86
CA PHE A 160 17.23 -7.08 4.97
C PHE A 160 16.26 -8.17 4.49
N VAL A 161 15.41 -7.85 3.52
CA VAL A 161 14.40 -8.79 2.99
C VAL A 161 15.06 -10.03 2.37
N GLN A 162 16.21 -9.89 1.73
CA GLN A 162 16.96 -11.04 1.20
C GLN A 162 17.38 -12.02 2.30
N GLY A 163 17.70 -11.52 3.50
CA GLY A 163 18.04 -12.34 4.68
C GLY A 163 16.84 -12.83 5.49
N PHE A 164 15.68 -12.19 5.37
CA PHE A 164 14.47 -12.56 6.10
C PHE A 164 13.75 -13.73 5.40
N LYS A 165 13.98 -14.95 5.91
CA LYS A 165 13.44 -16.19 5.35
C LYS A 165 12.18 -16.66 6.07
N PRO A 166 11.28 -17.39 5.38
CA PRO A 166 10.19 -18.09 6.03
C PRO A 166 10.72 -19.12 7.04
N VAL A 167 9.97 -19.33 8.11
CA VAL A 167 10.24 -20.33 9.15
C VAL A 167 9.75 -21.73 8.76
N ARG A 168 8.81 -21.83 7.81
CA ARG A 168 8.33 -23.06 7.20
C ARG A 168 7.95 -22.87 5.74
#